data_AF-A0A964LCC2-F1
#
_entry.id   AF-A0A964LCC2-F1
#
_cell.length_a   1.000
_cell.length_b   1.000
_cell.length_c   1.000
_cell.angle_alpha   90.00
_cell.angle_beta   90.00
_cell.angle_gamma   90.00
#
_symmetry.space_group_name_H-M   'P 1'
#
loop_
_entity.id
_entity.type
_entity.pdbx_description
1 polymer ?
#
loop_
_entity_poly.entity_id
_entity_poly.type
_entity_poly.pdbx_seq_one_letter_code
_entity_poly.pdbx_strand_id
1 'polypeptide(L)'
;MTVPVFLMLIPAIVIYLIALFAAIAEQAQAQQQGAPPNPSFILGPMAVYFAMLFVIIMISQVINTFFVFSFPLIAERKMLGWDAVKLSVRAVLGNLGGIIGLVLVLICLQIVSSLLCFIGQILEAPLQVAMMAVAYRQVFPRRDALTRFDADDDPDEPDAPAPQGGASTEVQSLDPGRGRDDGQSTNSRIGSRSSSKNCGRPLKSGNCTFKSIPSVW
;
A
#
# COMPACT_ATOMS: atom_id res chain seq x y z
N MET A 1 8.25 -8.10 -4.90
CA MET A 1 8.68 -8.41 -3.52
C MET A 1 10.15 -8.79 -3.41
N THR A 2 10.74 -9.42 -4.43
CA THR A 2 12.11 -9.93 -4.39
C THR A 2 13.20 -8.85 -4.40
N VAL A 3 12.99 -7.73 -5.11
CA VAL A 3 14.02 -6.69 -5.28
C VAL A 3 14.53 -6.08 -3.96
N PRO A 4 13.69 -5.53 -3.05
CA PRO A 4 14.18 -4.99 -1.78
C PRO A 4 14.80 -6.05 -0.87
N VAL A 5 14.27 -7.29 -0.93
CA VAL A 5 14.84 -8.44 -0.21
C VAL A 5 16.25 -8.71 -0.71
N PHE A 6 16.47 -8.86 -2.02
CA PHE A 6 17.81 -9.10 -2.58
C PHE A 6 18.78 -7.97 -2.25
N LEU A 7 18.34 -6.71 -2.33
CA LEU A 7 19.17 -5.54 -2.05
C LEU A 7 19.68 -5.52 -0.59
N MET A 8 18.84 -5.94 0.37
CA MET A 8 19.25 -6.07 1.78
C MET A 8 19.94 -7.41 2.10
N LEU A 9 19.63 -8.47 1.36
CA LEU A 9 20.15 -9.81 1.59
C LEU A 9 21.63 -9.92 1.18
N ILE A 10 22.03 -9.28 0.08
CA ILE A 10 23.42 -9.31 -0.40
C ILE A 10 24.42 -8.84 0.68
N PRO A 11 24.30 -7.63 1.26
CA PRO A 11 25.25 -7.18 2.28
C PRO A 11 25.19 -8.06 3.54
N ALA A 12 24.02 -8.56 3.92
CA ALA A 12 23.88 -9.47 5.04
C ALA A 12 24.62 -10.80 4.82
N ILE A 13 24.55 -11.37 3.61
CA ILE A 13 25.30 -12.57 3.23
C ILE A 13 26.81 -12.30 3.28
N VAL A 14 27.27 -11.14 2.76
CA VAL A 14 28.69 -10.78 2.78
C VAL A 14 29.21 -10.66 4.21
N ILE A 15 28.48 -9.98 5.10
CA ILE A 15 28.82 -9.87 6.53
C ILE A 15 28.87 -11.26 7.18
N TYR A 16 27.88 -12.11 6.89
CA TYR A 16 27.84 -13.47 7.40
C TYR A 16 29.03 -14.31 6.92
N LEU A 17 29.40 -14.22 5.64
CA LEU A 17 30.57 -14.92 5.10
C LEU A 17 31.86 -14.49 5.80
N ILE A 18 32.04 -13.19 6.04
CA ILE A 18 33.20 -12.67 6.77
C ILE A 18 33.23 -13.23 8.20
N ALA A 19 32.08 -13.21 8.89
CA ALA A 19 31.95 -13.76 10.25
C ALA A 19 32.23 -15.28 10.28
N LEU A 20 31.76 -16.01 9.28
CA LEU A 20 31.99 -17.46 9.14
C LEU A 20 33.48 -17.76 8.94
N PHE A 21 34.16 -17.03 8.05
CA PHE A 21 35.60 -17.19 7.84
C PHE A 21 36.40 -16.86 9.08
N ALA A 22 36.03 -15.81 9.82
CA ALA A 22 36.64 -15.48 11.10
C ALA A 22 36.47 -16.62 12.13
N ALA A 23 35.26 -17.17 12.24
CA ALA A 23 34.98 -18.29 13.13
C ALA A 23 35.82 -19.54 12.77
N ILE A 24 35.90 -19.89 11.48
CA ILE A 24 36.71 -21.04 11.01
C ILE A 24 38.20 -20.83 11.33
N ALA A 25 38.71 -19.61 11.16
CA ALA A 25 40.09 -19.29 11.47
C ALA A 25 40.42 -19.49 12.96
N GLU A 26 39.51 -19.10 13.86
CA GLU A 26 39.67 -19.35 15.30
C GLU A 26 39.68 -20.85 15.63
N GLN A 27 38.81 -21.62 14.98
CA GLN A 27 38.74 -23.07 15.22
C GLN A 27 39.98 -23.83 14.70
N ALA A 28 40.55 -23.38 13.58
CA ALA A 28 41.77 -23.95 13.04
C ALA A 28 42.95 -23.85 14.02
N GLN A 29 43.01 -22.77 14.81
CA GLN A 29 44.02 -22.62 15.88
C GLN A 29 43.75 -23.55 17.06
N ALA A 30 42.49 -23.72 17.46
CA ALA A 30 42.11 -24.60 18.56
C ALA A 30 42.41 -26.09 18.25
N GLN A 31 42.26 -26.52 17.00
CA GLN A 31 42.61 -27.90 16.59
C GLN A 31 44.10 -28.20 16.69
N GLN A 32 44.98 -27.21 16.48
CA GLN A 32 46.42 -27.41 16.64
C GLN A 32 46.81 -27.74 18.09
N GLN A 33 45.97 -27.37 19.07
CA GLN A 33 46.18 -27.67 20.49
C GLN A 33 45.62 -29.04 20.91
N GLY A 34 45.11 -29.86 19.96
CA GLY A 34 44.55 -31.18 20.25
C GLY A 34 43.21 -31.15 21.01
N ALA A 35 42.55 -29.98 21.07
CA ALA A 35 41.25 -29.86 21.70
C ALA A 35 40.18 -30.63 20.90
N PRO A 36 39.28 -31.39 21.56
CA PRO A 36 38.18 -32.05 20.88
C PRO A 36 37.22 -31.01 20.25
N PRO A 37 36.61 -31.32 19.09
CA PRO A 37 35.71 -30.40 18.42
C PRO A 37 34.45 -30.17 19.26
N ASN A 38 34.26 -28.93 19.71
CA ASN A 38 33.07 -28.52 20.45
C ASN A 38 31.88 -28.35 19.48
N PRO A 39 30.73 -29.01 19.69
CA PRO A 39 29.56 -28.93 18.80
C PRO A 39 28.91 -27.54 18.79
N SER A 40 29.16 -26.73 19.82
CA SER A 40 28.72 -25.33 19.92
C SER A 40 29.28 -24.45 18.80
N PHE A 41 30.40 -24.83 18.19
CA PHE A 41 30.99 -24.09 17.08
C PHE A 41 30.11 -24.08 15.82
N ILE A 42 29.40 -25.19 15.54
CA ILE A 42 28.51 -25.25 14.37
C ILE A 42 27.17 -24.62 14.70
N LEU A 43 26.65 -24.86 15.91
CA LEU A 43 25.32 -24.41 16.30
C LEU A 43 25.26 -22.88 16.51
N GLY A 44 26.31 -22.28 17.06
CA GLY A 44 26.37 -20.85 17.36
C GLY A 44 26.18 -19.94 16.14
N PRO A 45 27.05 -20.00 15.11
CA PRO A 45 26.93 -19.17 13.93
C PRO A 45 25.64 -19.46 13.14
N MET A 46 25.16 -20.71 13.14
CA MET A 46 23.86 -21.06 12.53
C MET A 46 22.68 -20.37 13.23
N ALA A 47 22.63 -20.41 14.57
CA ALA A 47 21.56 -19.76 15.33
C ALA A 47 21.58 -18.23 15.14
N VAL A 48 22.77 -17.61 15.17
CA VAL A 48 22.94 -16.18 14.91
C VAL A 48 22.51 -15.83 13.47
N TYR A 49 22.85 -16.65 12.49
CA TYR A 49 22.44 -16.46 11.09
C TYR A 49 20.93 -16.49 10.92
N PHE A 50 20.25 -17.48 11.49
CA PHE A 50 18.79 -17.57 11.42
C PHE A 50 18.12 -16.39 12.13
N ALA A 51 18.62 -15.98 13.30
CA ALA A 51 18.10 -14.82 14.01
C ALA A 51 18.27 -13.53 13.20
N MET A 52 19.45 -13.32 12.61
CA MET A 52 19.73 -12.17 11.75
C MET A 52 18.84 -12.16 10.49
N LEU A 53 18.72 -13.29 9.80
CA LEU A 53 17.84 -13.43 8.64
C LEU A 53 16.38 -13.13 8.99
N PHE A 54 15.90 -13.66 10.12
CA PHE A 54 14.54 -13.44 10.58
C PHE A 54 14.26 -11.94 10.78
N VAL A 55 15.18 -11.22 11.42
CA VAL A 55 15.08 -9.77 11.63
C VAL A 55 15.08 -9.01 10.29
N ILE A 56 15.97 -9.35 9.36
CA ILE A 56 16.04 -8.71 8.04
C ILE A 56 14.74 -8.93 7.26
N ILE A 57 14.21 -10.16 7.27
CA ILE A 57 12.94 -10.48 6.62
C ILE A 57 11.81 -9.66 7.24
N MET A 58 11.72 -9.59 8.57
CA MET A 58 10.70 -8.80 9.26
C MET A 58 10.77 -7.30 8.88
N ILE A 59 11.97 -6.70 8.91
CA ILE A 59 12.16 -5.29 8.53
C ILE A 59 11.77 -5.08 7.06
N SER A 60 12.20 -5.97 6.18
CA SER A 60 11.88 -5.91 4.75
C SER A 60 10.38 -6.00 4.49
N GLN A 61 9.66 -6.85 5.23
CA GLN A 61 8.20 -6.94 5.12
C GLN A 61 7.49 -5.65 5.54
N VAL A 62 7.94 -5.03 6.63
CA VAL A 62 7.40 -3.73 7.08
C VAL A 62 7.62 -2.66 5.99
N ILE A 63 8.84 -2.55 5.46
CA ILE A 63 9.16 -1.59 4.40
C ILE A 63 8.31 -1.86 3.15
N ASN A 64 8.22 -3.12 2.72
CA ASN A 64 7.43 -3.54 1.55
C ASN A 64 5.95 -3.17 1.69
N THR A 65 5.38 -3.32 2.90
CA THR A 65 3.98 -2.95 3.18
C THR A 65 3.73 -1.45 2.98
N PHE A 66 4.69 -0.58 3.30
CA PHE A 66 4.56 0.86 3.02
C PHE A 66 4.60 1.20 1.53
N PHE A 67 5.38 0.44 0.75
CA PHE A 67 5.49 0.65 -0.70
C PHE A 67 4.32 0.06 -1.49
N VAL A 68 3.66 -0.98 -0.98
CA VAL A 68 2.56 -1.66 -1.70
C VAL A 68 1.38 -0.71 -1.97
N PHE A 69 1.09 0.20 -1.04
CA PHE A 69 0.04 1.21 -1.22
C PHE A 69 0.50 2.41 -2.07
N SER A 70 1.82 2.64 -2.17
CA SER A 70 2.35 3.79 -2.92
C SER A 70 2.12 3.66 -4.42
N PHE A 71 2.23 2.45 -4.98
CA PHE A 71 1.98 2.19 -6.41
C PHE A 71 0.56 2.55 -6.86
N PRO A 72 -0.52 2.05 -6.24
CA PRO A 72 -1.89 2.41 -6.65
C PRO A 72 -2.19 3.90 -6.42
N LEU A 73 -1.61 4.53 -5.39
CA LEU A 73 -1.72 5.97 -5.15
C LEU A 73 -1.14 6.82 -6.29
N ILE A 74 0.02 6.42 -6.83
CA ILE A 74 0.65 7.10 -7.97
C ILE A 74 -0.20 6.88 -9.23
N ALA A 75 -0.69 5.65 -9.44
CA ALA A 75 -1.50 5.30 -10.61
C ALA A 75 -2.84 6.04 -10.65
N GLU A 76 -3.57 6.11 -9.53
CA GLU A 76 -4.91 6.70 -9.49
C GLU A 76 -4.91 8.22 -9.31
N ARG A 77 -4.00 8.77 -8.48
CA ARG A 77 -4.05 10.19 -8.08
C ARG A 77 -3.00 11.07 -8.75
N LYS A 78 -2.13 10.50 -9.59
CA LYS A 78 -1.02 11.22 -10.28
C LYS A 78 -0.18 12.09 -9.34
N MET A 79 -0.07 11.70 -8.06
CA MET A 79 0.72 12.44 -7.07
C MET A 79 2.20 12.18 -7.26
N LEU A 80 3.03 13.18 -6.94
CA LEU A 80 4.48 13.04 -6.87
C LEU A 80 4.84 11.93 -5.86
N GLY A 81 5.79 11.07 -6.22
CA GLY A 81 6.08 9.83 -5.49
C GLY A 81 6.41 10.04 -4.01
N TRP A 82 7.06 11.16 -3.65
CA TRP A 82 7.38 11.47 -2.25
C TRP A 82 6.16 11.79 -1.39
N ASP A 83 5.20 12.53 -1.94
CA ASP A 83 3.96 12.84 -1.23
C ASP A 83 3.06 11.61 -1.12
N ALA A 84 3.09 10.72 -2.11
CA ALA A 84 2.40 9.43 -2.06
C ALA A 84 2.90 8.55 -0.91
N VAL A 85 4.22 8.49 -0.67
CA VAL A 85 4.79 7.71 0.45
C VAL A 85 4.40 8.30 1.81
N LYS A 86 4.44 9.63 1.98
CA LYS A 86 4.00 10.24 3.24
C LYS A 86 2.52 10.00 3.51
N LEU A 87 1.71 10.02 2.46
CA LEU A 87 0.28 9.78 2.55
C LEU A 87 -0.02 8.32 2.85
N SER A 88 0.73 7.37 2.26
CA SER A 88 0.59 5.95 2.58
C SER A 88 0.94 5.66 4.04
N VAL A 89 2.03 6.23 4.57
CA VAL A 89 2.40 6.06 5.99
C VAL A 89 1.30 6.58 6.92
N ARG A 90 0.76 7.77 6.66
CA ARG A 90 -0.34 8.33 7.48
C ARG A 90 -1.61 7.48 7.40
N ALA A 91 -1.94 6.97 6.22
CA ALA A 91 -3.12 6.15 6.01
C ALA A 91 -3.00 4.78 6.69
N VAL A 92 -1.78 4.21 6.68
CA VAL A 92 -1.45 2.96 7.40
C VAL A 92 -1.57 3.16 8.90
N LEU A 93 -1.00 4.24 9.44
CA LEU A 93 -1.07 4.57 10.87
C LEU A 93 -2.52 4.85 11.34
N GLY A 94 -3.37 5.41 10.48
CA GLY A 94 -4.79 5.63 10.77
C GLY A 94 -5.64 4.36 10.77
N ASN A 95 -5.18 3.29 10.10
CA ASN A 95 -5.90 2.02 9.95
C ASN A 95 -5.06 0.83 10.43
N LEU A 96 -4.32 1.00 11.53
CA LEU A 96 -3.45 -0.05 12.04
C LEU A 96 -4.22 -1.34 12.35
N GLY A 97 -5.43 -1.24 12.90
CA GLY A 97 -6.26 -2.41 13.23
C GLY A 97 -6.55 -3.28 12.00
N GLY A 98 -7.09 -2.69 10.93
CA GLY A 98 -7.39 -3.40 9.69
C GLY A 98 -6.14 -3.95 9.01
N ILE A 99 -5.03 -3.21 9.02
CA ILE A 99 -3.77 -3.66 8.42
C ILE A 99 -3.13 -4.79 9.20
N ILE A 100 -3.16 -4.75 10.54
CA ILE A 100 -2.65 -5.85 11.37
C ILE A 100 -3.46 -7.12 11.10
N GLY A 101 -4.79 -7.00 11.02
CA GLY A 101 -5.65 -8.12 10.63
C GLY A 101 -5.28 -8.69 9.26
N LEU A 102 -5.08 -7.82 8.27
CA LEU A 102 -4.65 -8.22 6.93
C LEU A 102 -3.29 -8.93 6.93
N VAL A 103 -2.29 -8.39 7.65
CA VAL A 103 -0.95 -8.97 7.78
C VAL A 103 -1.02 -10.34 8.44
N LEU A 104 -1.84 -10.49 9.49
CA LEU A 104 -2.03 -11.77 10.16
C LEU A 104 -2.65 -12.81 9.22
N VAL A 105 -3.67 -12.42 8.46
CA VAL A 105 -4.27 -13.30 7.43
C VAL A 105 -3.26 -13.68 6.36
N LEU A 106 -2.45 -12.73 5.89
CA LEU A 106 -1.35 -12.97 4.93
C LEU A 106 -0.32 -13.96 5.50
N ILE A 107 0.07 -13.83 6.77
CA ILE A 107 0.99 -14.79 7.42
C ILE A 107 0.36 -16.18 7.50
N CYS A 108 -0.91 -16.29 7.91
CA CYS A 108 -1.63 -17.56 7.93
C CYS A 108 -1.70 -18.18 6.54
N LEU A 109 -2.00 -17.37 5.51
CA LEU A 109 -2.01 -17.80 4.13
C LEU A 109 -0.65 -18.32 3.69
N GLN A 110 0.43 -17.60 4.00
CA GLN A 110 1.80 -18.00 3.66
C GLN A 110 2.18 -19.33 4.30
N ILE A 111 1.79 -19.56 5.55
CA ILE A 111 1.99 -20.86 6.23
C ILE A 111 1.21 -21.96 5.52
N VAL A 112 -0.06 -21.72 5.17
CA VAL A 112 -0.91 -22.68 4.45
C VAL A 112 -0.35 -22.95 3.04
N SER A 113 0.03 -21.92 2.30
CA SER A 113 0.68 -22.04 0.99
C SER A 113 1.96 -22.83 1.07
N SER A 114 2.79 -22.59 2.11
CA SER A 114 4.03 -23.32 2.33
C SER A 114 3.78 -24.81 2.65
N LEU A 115 2.68 -25.13 3.35
CA LEU A 115 2.25 -26.52 3.60
C LEU A 115 1.76 -27.21 2.32
N LEU A 116 1.12 -26.46 1.40
CA LEU A 116 0.66 -26.95 0.09
C LEU A 116 1.74 -26.92 -1.01
N CYS A 117 2.99 -26.61 -0.67
CA CYS A 117 4.14 -26.57 -1.58
C CYS A 117 3.91 -25.60 -2.78
N PHE A 118 4.50 -25.92 -3.95
CA PHE A 118 4.46 -25.07 -5.15
C PHE A 118 3.05 -24.72 -5.63
N ILE A 119 2.06 -25.60 -5.42
CA ILE A 119 0.67 -25.35 -5.82
C ILE A 119 0.06 -24.24 -4.96
N GLY A 120 0.35 -24.25 -3.65
CA GLY A 120 -0.09 -23.20 -2.73
C GLY A 120 0.41 -21.82 -3.14
N GLN A 121 1.70 -21.71 -3.48
CA GLN A 121 2.33 -20.46 -3.92
C GLN A 121 1.68 -19.88 -5.19
N ILE A 122 1.34 -20.73 -6.18
CA ILE A 122 0.69 -20.26 -7.42
C ILE A 122 -0.73 -19.73 -7.14
N LEU A 123 -1.47 -20.38 -6.26
CA LEU A 123 -2.82 -19.98 -5.87
C LEU A 123 -2.83 -18.74 -4.96
N GLU A 124 -1.79 -18.51 -4.19
CA GLU A 124 -1.66 -17.34 -3.33
C GLU A 124 -1.53 -16.04 -4.13
N ALA A 125 -0.84 -16.06 -5.28
CA ALA A 125 -0.59 -14.86 -6.06
C ALA A 125 -1.87 -14.06 -6.44
N PRO A 126 -2.91 -14.65 -7.05
CA PRO A 126 -4.15 -13.92 -7.34
C PRO A 126 -4.91 -13.51 -6.08
N LEU A 127 -4.84 -14.33 -5.02
CA LEU A 127 -5.50 -14.05 -3.76
C LEU A 127 -4.86 -12.85 -3.04
N GLN A 128 -3.54 -12.73 -3.10
CA GLN A 128 -2.80 -11.59 -2.56
C GLN A 128 -3.19 -10.28 -3.26
N VAL A 129 -3.34 -10.30 -4.59
CA VAL A 129 -3.80 -9.13 -5.35
C VAL A 129 -5.23 -8.73 -4.94
N ALA A 130 -6.12 -9.71 -4.77
CA ALA A 130 -7.49 -9.46 -4.32
C ALA A 130 -7.54 -8.84 -2.91
N MET A 131 -6.77 -9.39 -1.96
CA MET A 131 -6.68 -8.84 -0.60
C MET A 131 -6.15 -7.41 -0.59
N MET A 132 -5.11 -7.11 -1.39
CA MET A 132 -4.57 -5.76 -1.51
C MET A 132 -5.59 -4.78 -2.09
N ALA A 133 -6.41 -5.20 -3.06
CA ALA A 133 -7.48 -4.37 -3.61
C ALA A 133 -8.56 -4.03 -2.58
N VAL A 134 -8.94 -5.00 -1.72
CA VAL A 134 -9.90 -4.78 -0.63
C VAL A 134 -9.30 -3.86 0.44
N ALA A 135 -8.05 -4.10 0.86
CA ALA A 135 -7.35 -3.25 1.82
C ALA A 135 -7.26 -1.80 1.33
N TYR A 136 -6.94 -1.60 0.05
CA TYR A 136 -6.86 -0.28 -0.55
C TYR A 136 -8.20 0.47 -0.47
N ARG A 137 -9.33 -0.19 -0.75
CA ARG A 137 -10.67 0.41 -0.63
C ARG A 137 -11.03 0.77 0.81
N GLN A 138 -10.59 -0.02 1.79
CA GLN A 138 -10.81 0.28 3.20
C GLN A 138 -10.01 1.51 3.65
N VAL A 139 -8.74 1.60 3.23
CA VAL A 139 -7.86 2.73 3.59
C VAL A 139 -8.25 4.02 2.85
N PHE A 140 -8.77 3.91 1.62
CA PHE A 140 -9.21 5.03 0.80
C PHE A 140 -10.67 4.86 0.33
N PRO A 141 -11.67 5.12 1.20
CA PRO A 141 -13.07 5.10 0.79
C PRO A 141 -13.31 6.10 -0.36
N ARG A 142 -14.00 5.67 -1.43
CA ARG A 142 -14.39 6.57 -2.52
C ARG A 142 -15.38 7.59 -1.99
N ARG A 143 -15.05 8.88 -2.10
CA ARG A 143 -15.94 9.98 -1.68
C ARG A 143 -17.21 10.06 -2.54
N ASP A 144 -17.17 9.49 -3.74
CA ASP A 144 -18.28 9.51 -4.69
C ASP A 144 -19.51 8.71 -4.23
N ALA A 145 -19.36 7.82 -3.24
CA ALA A 145 -20.50 7.08 -2.69
C ALA A 145 -21.42 7.96 -1.83
N LEU A 146 -20.90 9.01 -1.18
CA LEU A 146 -21.69 9.87 -0.31
C LEU A 146 -22.62 10.81 -1.10
N THR A 147 -22.16 11.34 -2.24
CA THR A 147 -22.97 12.24 -3.07
C THR A 147 -24.17 11.56 -3.75
N ARG A 148 -24.18 10.22 -3.85
CA ARG A 148 -25.27 9.49 -4.51
C ARG A 148 -26.45 9.21 -3.58
N PHE A 149 -26.20 9.05 -2.28
CA PHE A 149 -27.29 8.80 -1.32
C PHE A 149 -28.07 10.06 -0.95
N ASP A 150 -27.46 11.25 -1.09
CA ASP A 150 -28.13 12.52 -0.83
C ASP A 150 -28.89 13.06 -2.07
N ALA A 151 -28.81 12.38 -3.23
CA ALA A 151 -29.43 12.83 -4.47
C ALA A 151 -30.83 12.22 -4.73
N ASP A 152 -31.23 11.19 -3.97
CA ASP A 152 -32.49 10.47 -4.17
C ASP A 152 -33.52 10.72 -3.04
N ASP A 153 -33.21 11.61 -2.08
CA ASP A 153 -34.08 11.97 -0.94
C ASP A 153 -34.41 13.49 -0.99
N ASP A 154 -34.90 13.96 -2.14
CA ASP A 154 -35.72 15.18 -2.21
C ASP A 154 -37.20 14.73 -2.14
N PRO A 155 -37.82 14.64 -0.94
CA PRO A 155 -39.20 14.20 -0.80
C PRO A 155 -40.26 15.18 -1.34
N ASP A 156 -39.87 16.28 -1.97
CA ASP A 156 -40.81 17.29 -2.47
C ASP A 156 -40.27 17.97 -3.75
N GLU A 157 -40.31 17.29 -4.89
CA GLU A 157 -40.56 17.98 -6.16
C GLU A 157 -42.09 18.03 -6.35
N PRO A 158 -42.78 19.10 -5.88
CA PRO A 158 -44.21 19.27 -6.12
C PRO A 158 -44.43 19.49 -7.61
N ASP A 159 -45.04 18.49 -8.26
CA ASP A 159 -45.76 18.55 -9.53
C ASP A 159 -45.33 19.71 -10.46
N ALA A 160 -44.08 19.69 -10.93
CA ALA A 160 -43.73 20.46 -12.11
C ALA A 160 -44.47 19.82 -13.30
N PRO A 161 -45.38 20.55 -13.99
CA PRO A 161 -46.12 19.99 -15.10
C PRO A 161 -45.16 19.55 -16.20
N ALA A 162 -45.36 18.31 -16.66
CA ALA A 162 -44.61 17.66 -17.72
C ALA A 162 -44.28 18.63 -18.87
N PRO A 163 -43.01 18.76 -19.30
CA PRO A 163 -42.70 19.36 -20.58
C PRO A 163 -43.24 18.43 -21.68
N GLN A 164 -44.42 18.76 -22.18
CA GLN A 164 -44.92 18.20 -23.43
C GLN A 164 -44.18 18.82 -24.60
N GLY A 165 -43.59 17.97 -25.45
CA GLY A 165 -42.99 18.33 -26.73
C GLY A 165 -41.46 18.39 -26.64
N GLY A 166 -40.69 17.63 -27.40
CA GLY A 166 -40.98 16.86 -28.60
C GLY A 166 -39.71 16.90 -29.45
N ALA A 167 -39.38 15.79 -30.12
CA ALA A 167 -38.33 15.66 -31.15
C ALA A 167 -36.88 15.91 -30.66
N SER A 168 -35.85 15.13 -31.00
CA SER A 168 -35.62 14.15 -32.04
C SER A 168 -34.61 13.13 -31.53
N THR A 169 -34.86 11.86 -31.85
CA THR A 169 -33.80 10.87 -32.03
C THR A 169 -32.83 11.36 -33.11
N GLU A 170 -31.67 11.91 -32.71
CA GLU A 170 -30.51 12.00 -33.61
C GLU A 170 -29.47 10.98 -33.18
N VAL A 171 -29.47 9.89 -33.92
CA VAL A 171 -28.42 8.88 -33.99
C VAL A 171 -27.21 9.55 -34.64
N GLN A 172 -26.18 9.92 -33.86
CA GLN A 172 -24.85 10.17 -34.42
C GLN A 172 -23.98 8.92 -34.26
N SER A 173 -24.13 8.09 -35.28
CA SER A 173 -23.21 7.08 -35.76
C SER A 173 -21.91 7.73 -36.26
N LEU A 174 -20.78 7.05 -35.97
CA LEU A 174 -19.47 7.12 -36.63
C LEU A 174 -18.67 8.44 -36.57
N ASP A 175 -17.48 8.38 -35.95
CA ASP A 175 -16.25 8.71 -36.70
C ASP A 175 -15.02 7.93 -36.16
N PRO A 176 -14.46 6.98 -36.93
CA PRO A 176 -13.14 6.41 -36.69
C PRO A 176 -12.09 7.20 -37.47
N GLY A 177 -11.20 7.87 -36.75
CA GLY A 177 -9.86 8.16 -37.24
C GLY A 177 -9.62 9.61 -37.67
N ARG A 178 -8.76 10.28 -36.90
CA ARG A 178 -7.87 11.30 -37.47
C ARG A 178 -6.62 11.45 -36.63
N GLY A 179 -5.50 11.01 -37.21
CA GLY A 179 -4.18 11.43 -36.78
C GLY A 179 -3.92 12.90 -37.12
N ARG A 180 -3.19 13.58 -36.24
CA ARG A 180 -2.29 14.74 -36.44
C ARG A 180 -1.80 15.11 -35.04
N ASP A 181 -0.52 14.95 -34.73
CA ASP A 181 0.61 15.83 -35.11
C ASP A 181 0.37 17.30 -34.78
N ASP A 182 1.46 17.93 -34.35
CA ASP A 182 1.67 19.34 -33.97
C ASP A 182 1.49 19.59 -32.46
N GLY A 183 2.53 19.91 -31.68
CA GLY A 183 3.52 20.94 -31.99
C GLY A 183 3.16 22.21 -31.23
N GLN A 184 3.90 22.49 -30.16
CA GLN A 184 4.26 23.85 -29.71
C GLN A 184 3.12 24.87 -29.47
N SER A 185 2.79 25.15 -28.20
CA SER A 185 2.49 26.53 -27.81
C SER A 185 2.64 26.76 -26.31
N THR A 186 3.70 27.48 -25.97
CA THR A 186 3.87 28.27 -24.77
C THR A 186 2.67 29.22 -24.56
N ASN A 187 2.05 29.22 -23.38
CA ASN A 187 1.26 30.38 -22.99
C ASN A 187 1.36 30.69 -21.50
N SER A 188 2.18 31.69 -21.22
CA SER A 188 2.18 32.49 -20.01
C SER A 188 0.95 33.40 -19.97
N ARG A 189 0.08 33.21 -18.97
CA ARG A 189 -0.82 34.24 -18.39
C ARG A 189 -1.01 33.82 -16.93
N ILE A 190 -0.40 34.45 -15.93
CA ILE A 190 -0.56 35.84 -15.45
C ILE A 190 -2.00 36.33 -15.59
N GLY A 191 -2.74 36.20 -14.49
CA GLY A 191 -4.08 36.74 -14.25
C GLY A 191 -4.65 36.14 -12.96
N SER A 192 -4.23 36.59 -11.78
CA SER A 192 -4.82 37.71 -11.02
C SER A 192 -6.28 37.49 -10.56
N ARG A 193 -6.44 37.49 -9.23
CA ARG A 193 -7.65 37.79 -8.43
C ARG A 193 -8.83 36.81 -8.49
N SER A 194 -9.08 36.14 -7.36
CA SER A 194 -10.19 36.56 -6.50
C SER A 194 -10.05 35.94 -5.11
N SER A 195 -9.59 36.78 -4.17
CA SER A 195 -9.63 36.54 -2.74
C SER A 195 -11.10 36.64 -2.30
N SER A 196 -11.82 35.50 -2.25
CA SER A 196 -13.08 35.44 -1.51
C SER A 196 -12.76 35.21 -0.04
N LYS A 197 -12.39 36.30 0.64
CA LYS A 197 -12.61 36.44 2.08
C LYS A 197 -14.12 36.57 2.25
N ASN A 198 -14.80 35.45 2.53
CA ASN A 198 -16.13 35.53 3.09
C ASN A 198 -16.09 35.14 4.56
N CYS A 199 -16.50 36.13 5.36
CA CYS A 199 -16.52 36.14 6.80
C CYS A 199 -17.50 35.12 7.37
N GLY A 200 -17.11 34.54 8.50
CA GLY A 200 -17.88 34.70 9.72
C GLY A 200 -19.16 33.87 9.84
N ARG A 201 -19.04 32.69 10.46
CA ARG A 201 -19.99 32.30 11.50
C ARG A 201 -19.21 31.83 12.74
N PRO A 202 -19.42 32.46 13.91
CA PRO A 202 -18.97 31.91 15.17
C PRO A 202 -19.93 30.77 15.54
N LEU A 203 -19.59 29.53 15.17
CA LEU A 203 -20.25 28.35 15.73
C LEU A 203 -19.74 28.16 17.15
N LYS A 204 -20.52 28.73 18.06
CA LYS A 204 -20.76 28.35 19.45
C LYS A 204 -20.07 27.03 19.82
N SER A 205 -19.18 27.13 20.80
CA SER A 205 -18.64 26.03 21.62
C SER A 205 -19.79 25.12 22.08
N GLY A 206 -20.06 24.08 21.30
CA GLY A 206 -20.88 22.95 21.66
C GLY A 206 -19.98 21.74 21.51
N ASN A 207 -19.81 20.99 22.59
CA ASN A 207 -19.02 19.76 22.64
C ASN A 207 -19.29 18.89 21.41
N CYS A 208 -18.34 18.86 20.48
CA CYS A 208 -18.22 17.78 19.51
C CYS A 208 -17.71 16.56 20.28
N THR A 209 -18.60 15.91 21.04
CA THR A 209 -18.42 14.53 21.45
C THR A 209 -18.25 13.72 20.18
N PHE A 210 -17.01 13.29 19.95
CA PHE A 210 -16.61 12.36 18.92
C PHE A 210 -17.41 11.07 19.15
N LYS A 211 -18.55 10.95 18.49
CA LYS A 211 -19.38 9.76 18.55
C LYS A 211 -18.58 8.66 17.85
N SER A 212 -17.95 7.80 18.65
CA SER A 212 -17.22 6.62 18.19
C SER A 212 -18.14 5.84 17.27
N ILE A 213 -17.80 5.83 15.99
CA ILE A 213 -18.41 4.91 15.03
C ILE A 213 -18.02 3.52 15.51
N PRO A 214 -18.98 2.59 15.73
CA PRO A 214 -18.64 1.22 16.07
C PRO A 214 -17.79 0.66 14.94
N SER A 215 -16.57 0.26 15.27
CA SER A 215 -15.72 -0.58 14.45
C SER A 215 -16.45 -1.90 14.22
N VAL A 216 -17.28 -1.93 13.18
CA VAL A 216 -17.61 -3.19 12.52
C VAL A 216 -16.41 -3.42 11.60
N TRP A 217 -15.71 -4.53 11.87
CA TRP A 217 -14.44 -4.99 11.30
C TRP A 217 -13.19 -4.49 12.02
#